data_AF-A0A167P947-F1
#
_entry.id   AF-A0A167P947-F1
#
_cell.length_a   1.000
_cell.length_b   1.000
_cell.length_c   1.000
_cell.angle_alpha   90.00
_cell.angle_beta   90.00
_cell.angle_gamma   90.00
#
_symmetry.space_group_name_H-M   'P 1'
#
loop_
_entity.id
_entity.type
_entity.pdbx_description
1 polymer ?
#
loop_
_entity_poly.entity_id
_entity_poly.type
_entity_poly.pdbx_seq_one_letter_code
_entity_poly.pdbx_strand_id
1 'polypeptide(L)'
;MTVPQSGNSSDHQTSHLKSNTTTLHSCLQYLSDKATDEWREHNCPVDVKSLGKASWTLLHTTAAYYPDRPAPSQMDTMRTFINTFAENYPCWHCREDFQRSIKESPVRVGSRKKLSEWLCQRHNEVNVKLGKETFDCTKVFERWLDGPADGRCDAPKKKA
;
A
#
# COMPACT_ATOMS: atom_id res chain seq x y z
N MET A 1 -59.66 66.02 0.70
CA MET A 1 -59.35 65.13 -0.44
C MET A 1 -58.78 63.86 0.16
N THR A 2 -59.66 62.99 0.67
CA THR A 2 -60.05 61.71 0.05
C THR A 2 -58.91 60.71 -0.01
N VAL A 3 -58.84 59.88 1.05
CA VAL A 3 -58.19 58.57 1.05
C VAL A 3 -59.07 57.58 0.28
N PRO A 4 -58.50 56.73 -0.59
CA PRO A 4 -59.13 55.47 -0.96
C PRO A 4 -58.28 54.24 -0.56
N GLN A 5 -58.98 53.34 0.14
CA GLN A 5 -59.08 51.88 -0.08
C GLN A 5 -57.84 50.96 -0.08
N SER A 6 -57.84 50.12 0.96
CA SER A 6 -57.78 48.64 0.98
C SER A 6 -56.92 47.89 -0.03
N GLY A 7 -56.01 47.06 0.51
CA GLY A 7 -55.45 45.89 -0.15
C GLY A 7 -54.93 44.90 0.89
N ASN A 8 -55.59 43.74 0.96
CA ASN A 8 -55.26 42.60 1.82
C ASN A 8 -54.00 41.89 1.29
N SER A 9 -53.04 41.52 2.15
CA SER A 9 -52.03 40.50 1.80
C SER A 9 -51.53 39.79 3.05
N SER A 10 -52.03 38.58 3.25
CA SER A 10 -51.47 37.60 4.16
C SER A 10 -50.25 36.99 3.49
N ASP A 11 -49.06 37.49 3.81
CA ASP A 11 -47.80 36.91 3.37
C ASP A 11 -46.86 36.62 4.53
N HIS A 12 -46.15 35.50 4.35
CA HIS A 12 -44.97 35.02 5.06
C HIS A 12 -45.14 34.33 6.42
N GLN A 13 -45.12 32.99 6.38
CA GLN A 13 -43.88 32.28 6.73
C GLN A 13 -43.91 30.80 6.27
N THR A 14 -43.20 30.50 5.19
CA THR A 14 -42.68 29.16 4.89
C THR A 14 -41.26 29.29 4.31
N SER A 15 -40.33 29.79 5.12
CA SER A 15 -38.90 29.56 4.87
C SER A 15 -38.43 28.39 5.76
N HIS A 16 -37.51 27.59 5.22
CA HIS A 16 -36.92 26.36 5.77
C HIS A 16 -37.54 25.06 5.26
N LEU A 17 -37.18 24.68 4.02
CA LEU A 17 -37.05 23.28 3.56
C LEU A 17 -36.39 23.27 2.16
N LYS A 18 -35.18 23.83 2.03
CA LYS A 18 -34.38 23.71 0.79
C LYS A 18 -32.90 23.57 1.14
N SER A 19 -32.48 22.42 1.67
CA SER A 19 -31.03 22.15 1.86
C SER A 19 -30.59 20.67 1.91
N ASN A 20 -31.42 19.68 1.53
CA ASN A 20 -31.09 18.27 1.80
C ASN A 20 -30.89 17.36 0.58
N THR A 21 -31.18 17.80 -0.65
CA THR A 21 -31.13 16.93 -1.85
C THR A 21 -29.72 16.78 -2.43
N THR A 22 -28.91 17.84 -2.40
CA THR A 22 -27.54 17.84 -2.96
C THR A 22 -26.59 16.93 -2.17
N THR A 23 -26.72 16.92 -0.83
CA THR A 23 -25.86 16.11 0.05
C THR A 23 -26.11 14.62 -0.11
N LEU A 24 -27.38 14.20 -0.19
CA LEU A 24 -27.74 12.79 -0.41
C LEU A 24 -27.28 12.28 -1.77
N HIS A 25 -27.40 13.08 -2.83
CA HIS A 25 -26.93 12.71 -4.16
C HIS A 25 -25.41 12.51 -4.19
N SER A 26 -24.64 13.43 -3.59
CA SER A 26 -23.19 13.30 -3.49
C SER A 26 -22.74 12.06 -2.71
N CYS A 27 -23.48 11.70 -1.65
CA CYS A 27 -23.21 10.51 -0.86
C CYS A 27 -23.46 9.22 -1.66
N LEU A 28 -24.59 9.14 -2.38
CA LEU A 28 -24.92 8.00 -3.22
C LEU A 28 -23.91 7.82 -4.37
N GLN A 29 -23.47 8.92 -4.98
CA GLN A 29 -22.41 8.87 -6.00
C GLN A 29 -21.10 8.37 -5.40
N TYR A 30 -20.69 8.88 -4.24
CA TYR A 30 -19.49 8.40 -3.55
C TYR A 30 -19.56 6.91 -3.21
N LEU A 31 -20.71 6.41 -2.72
CA LEU A 31 -20.89 4.99 -2.44
C LEU A 31 -20.86 4.14 -3.71
N SER A 32 -21.44 4.62 -4.81
CA SER A 32 -21.37 3.98 -6.12
C SER A 32 -19.93 3.93 -6.63
N ASP A 33 -19.21 5.05 -6.58
CA ASP A 33 -17.81 5.15 -6.99
C ASP A 33 -16.94 4.19 -6.15
N LYS A 34 -17.15 4.14 -4.83
CA LYS A 34 -16.49 3.17 -3.95
C LYS A 34 -16.79 1.72 -4.32
N ALA A 35 -18.05 1.39 -4.60
CA ALA A 35 -18.41 0.04 -5.05
C ALA A 35 -17.75 -0.29 -6.40
N THR A 36 -17.62 0.68 -7.31
CA THR A 36 -16.93 0.47 -8.59
C THR A 36 -15.42 0.32 -8.42
N ASP A 37 -14.80 1.09 -7.51
CA ASP A 37 -13.38 0.98 -7.18
C ASP A 37 -13.08 -0.39 -6.57
N GLU A 38 -13.90 -0.84 -5.61
CA GLU A 38 -13.80 -2.17 -5.02
C GLU A 38 -13.97 -3.27 -6.09
N TRP A 39 -14.96 -3.17 -6.97
CA TRP A 39 -15.13 -4.14 -8.04
C TRP A 39 -13.91 -4.18 -8.96
N ARG A 40 -13.37 -3.02 -9.34
CA ARG A 40 -12.18 -2.95 -10.21
C ARG A 40 -10.93 -3.50 -9.53
N GLU A 41 -10.73 -3.22 -8.24
CA GLU A 41 -9.60 -3.76 -7.47
C GLU A 41 -9.56 -5.29 -7.52
N HIS A 42 -10.73 -5.95 -7.50
CA HIS A 42 -10.83 -7.41 -7.48
C HIS A 42 -10.98 -8.06 -8.87
N ASN A 43 -11.40 -7.31 -9.90
CA ASN A 43 -11.77 -7.87 -11.21
C ASN A 43 -10.94 -7.34 -12.39
N CYS A 44 -9.97 -6.44 -12.15
CA CYS A 44 -9.06 -5.96 -13.20
C CYS A 44 -7.62 -6.46 -12.99
N PRO A 45 -6.82 -6.61 -14.06
CA PRO A 45 -5.39 -6.83 -13.95
C PRO A 45 -4.72 -5.73 -13.13
N VAL A 46 -3.78 -6.11 -12.26
CA VAL A 46 -3.05 -5.16 -11.42
C VAL A 46 -2.14 -4.24 -12.22
N ASP A 47 -2.08 -2.98 -11.84
CA ASP A 47 -1.08 -2.05 -12.38
C ASP A 47 0.32 -2.29 -11.80
N VAL A 48 1.33 -1.61 -12.36
CA VAL A 48 2.74 -1.74 -11.96
C VAL A 48 2.95 -1.41 -10.47
N LYS A 49 2.19 -0.46 -9.93
CA LYS A 49 2.30 -0.01 -8.53
C LYS A 49 1.76 -1.07 -7.57
N SER A 50 0.59 -1.62 -7.89
CA SER A 50 -0.09 -2.65 -7.11
C SER A 50 0.70 -3.95 -7.13
N LEU A 51 1.19 -4.34 -8.31
CA LEU A 51 2.11 -5.47 -8.46
C LEU A 51 3.40 -5.26 -7.64
N GLY A 52 4.00 -4.08 -7.73
CA GLY A 52 5.20 -3.73 -6.95
C GLY A 52 4.97 -3.84 -5.44
N LYS A 53 3.85 -3.31 -4.94
CA LYS A 53 3.47 -3.41 -3.52
C LYS A 53 3.32 -4.86 -3.06
N ALA A 54 2.61 -5.69 -3.84
CA ALA A 54 2.43 -7.11 -3.54
C ALA A 54 3.76 -7.87 -3.56
N SER A 55 4.62 -7.56 -4.54
CA SER A 55 5.93 -8.18 -4.71
C SER A 55 6.89 -7.85 -3.58
N TRP A 56 6.97 -6.57 -3.18
CA TRP A 56 7.75 -6.18 -2.01
C TRP A 56 7.24 -6.83 -0.73
N THR A 57 5.93 -6.96 -0.59
CA THR A 57 5.33 -7.68 0.56
C THR A 57 5.80 -9.13 0.59
N LEU A 58 5.74 -9.85 -0.55
CA LEU A 58 6.24 -11.21 -0.66
C LEU A 58 7.74 -11.31 -0.32
N LEU A 59 8.57 -10.48 -0.95
CA LEU A 59 10.02 -10.55 -0.80
C LEU A 59 10.47 -10.21 0.62
N HIS A 60 9.95 -9.13 1.21
CA HIS A 60 10.32 -8.72 2.57
C HIS A 60 9.86 -9.72 3.61
N THR A 61 8.66 -10.26 3.47
CA THR A 61 8.17 -11.32 4.38
C THR A 61 8.99 -12.58 4.24
N THR A 62 9.33 -12.99 3.00
CA THR A 62 10.22 -14.14 2.76
C THR A 62 11.59 -13.95 3.41
N ALA A 63 12.19 -12.76 3.29
CA ALA A 63 13.47 -12.43 3.91
C ALA A 63 13.37 -12.40 5.44
N ALA A 64 12.29 -11.84 5.99
CA ALA A 64 12.04 -11.74 7.42
C ALA A 64 11.90 -13.12 8.09
N TYR A 65 11.31 -14.10 7.42
CA TYR A 65 11.18 -15.47 7.94
C TYR A 65 12.36 -16.40 7.58
N TYR A 66 13.35 -15.91 6.82
CA TYR A 66 14.54 -16.67 6.49
C TYR A 66 15.30 -17.11 7.76
N PRO A 67 16.04 -18.25 7.77
CA PRO A 67 16.76 -18.68 8.97
C PRO A 67 17.90 -17.72 9.38
N ASP A 68 18.14 -17.58 10.69
CA ASP A 68 19.31 -16.85 11.19
C ASP A 68 20.63 -17.55 10.85
N ARG A 69 20.60 -18.89 10.81
CA ARG A 69 21.74 -19.77 10.48
C ARG A 69 21.32 -20.74 9.37
N PRO A 70 21.24 -20.27 8.11
CA PRO A 70 20.80 -21.11 7.00
C PRO A 70 21.83 -22.19 6.68
N ALA A 71 21.36 -23.38 6.30
CA ALA A 71 22.21 -24.40 5.70
C ALA A 71 22.71 -23.95 4.31
N PRO A 72 23.84 -24.47 3.81
CA PRO A 72 24.35 -24.13 2.47
C PRO A 72 23.29 -24.29 1.37
N SER A 73 22.50 -25.36 1.41
CA SER A 73 21.39 -25.58 0.47
C SER A 73 20.32 -24.49 0.52
N GLN A 74 19.97 -24.00 1.71
CA GLN A 74 19.01 -22.90 1.88
C GLN A 74 19.58 -21.57 1.36
N MET A 75 20.89 -21.36 1.47
CA MET A 75 21.57 -20.21 0.89
C MET A 75 21.51 -20.25 -0.64
N ASP A 76 21.80 -21.42 -1.22
CA ASP A 76 21.75 -21.62 -2.67
C ASP A 76 20.33 -21.45 -3.22
N THR A 77 19.34 -22.08 -2.58
CA THR A 77 17.92 -21.93 -2.95
C THR A 77 17.46 -20.47 -2.88
N MET A 78 17.87 -19.72 -1.85
CA MET A 78 17.49 -18.31 -1.73
C MET A 78 18.14 -17.44 -2.81
N ARG A 79 19.41 -17.69 -3.17
CA ARG A 79 20.05 -16.98 -4.30
C ARG A 79 19.32 -17.28 -5.60
N THR A 80 19.00 -18.55 -5.86
CA THR A 80 18.24 -18.96 -7.04
C THR A 80 16.87 -18.29 -7.06
N PHE A 81 16.12 -18.34 -5.95
CA PHE A 81 14.81 -17.70 -5.84
C PHE A 81 14.83 -16.23 -6.22
N ILE A 82 15.75 -15.44 -5.65
CA ILE A 82 15.83 -13.99 -5.94
C ILE A 82 16.24 -13.72 -7.40
N ASN A 83 17.21 -14.48 -7.93
CA ASN A 83 17.65 -14.31 -9.33
C ASN A 83 16.55 -14.70 -10.32
N THR A 84 15.88 -15.83 -10.10
CA THR A 84 14.75 -16.27 -10.93
C THR A 84 13.57 -15.32 -10.80
N PHE A 85 13.29 -14.80 -9.60
CA PHE A 85 12.27 -13.76 -9.42
C PHE A 85 12.59 -12.53 -10.27
N ALA A 86 13.83 -12.05 -10.22
CA ALA A 86 14.26 -10.90 -11.01
C ALA A 86 14.09 -11.16 -12.51
N GLU A 87 14.53 -12.33 -13.01
CA GLU A 87 14.39 -12.74 -14.41
C GLU A 87 12.93 -12.81 -14.90
N ASN A 88 12.02 -13.24 -14.03
CA ASN A 88 10.62 -13.46 -14.38
C ASN A 88 9.69 -12.30 -13.99
N TYR A 89 10.22 -11.20 -13.45
CA TYR A 89 9.39 -10.08 -13.05
C TYR A 89 8.74 -9.43 -14.30
N PRO A 90 7.39 -9.31 -14.36
CA PRO A 90 6.69 -9.07 -15.63
C PRO A 90 6.77 -7.61 -16.11
N CYS A 91 7.09 -6.66 -15.22
CA CYS A 91 7.44 -5.30 -15.62
C CYS A 91 8.87 -5.29 -16.19
N TRP A 92 9.01 -5.22 -17.51
CA TRP A 92 10.30 -5.35 -18.19
C TRP A 92 11.37 -4.36 -17.70
N HIS A 93 11.04 -3.07 -17.56
CA HIS A 93 12.00 -2.06 -17.11
C HIS A 93 12.33 -2.24 -15.62
N CYS A 94 11.38 -2.69 -14.81
CA CYS A 94 11.60 -2.99 -13.39
C CYS A 94 12.52 -4.21 -13.24
N ARG A 95 12.33 -5.24 -14.07
CA ARG A 95 13.18 -6.43 -14.14
C ARG A 95 14.61 -6.07 -14.48
N GLU A 96 14.82 -5.32 -15.56
CA GLU A 96 16.16 -4.94 -16.01
C GLU A 96 16.90 -4.12 -14.94
N ASP A 97 16.20 -3.20 -14.29
CA ASP A 97 16.74 -2.41 -13.18
C ASP A 97 17.13 -3.29 -11.98
N PHE A 98 16.25 -4.21 -11.57
CA PHE A 98 16.53 -5.08 -10.42
C PHE A 98 17.65 -6.07 -10.72
N GLN A 99 17.72 -6.62 -11.94
CA GLN A 99 18.84 -7.46 -12.38
C GLN A 99 20.17 -6.71 -12.35
N ARG A 100 20.20 -5.43 -12.75
CA ARG A 100 21.40 -4.60 -12.65
C ARG A 100 21.80 -4.37 -11.20
N SER A 101 20.84 -4.01 -10.36
CA SER A 101 21.05 -3.80 -8.93
C SER A 101 21.59 -5.06 -8.22
N ILE A 102 21.11 -6.26 -8.59
CA ILE A 102 21.65 -7.53 -8.09
C ILE A 102 23.10 -7.76 -8.54
N LYS A 103 23.45 -7.40 -9.79
CA LYS A 103 24.84 -7.53 -10.30
C LYS A 103 25.80 -6.61 -9.55
N GLU A 104 25.38 -5.37 -9.28
CA GLU A 104 26.17 -4.38 -8.54
C GLU A 104 26.29 -4.74 -7.05
N SER A 105 25.23 -5.30 -6.46
CA SER A 105 25.22 -5.73 -5.06
C SER A 105 24.58 -7.12 -4.93
N PRO A 106 25.39 -8.19 -4.98
CA PRO A 106 24.90 -9.57 -4.91
C PRO A 106 24.11 -9.89 -3.63
N VAL A 107 23.13 -10.80 -3.76
CA VAL A 107 22.22 -11.19 -2.67
C VAL A 107 22.97 -11.73 -1.45
N ARG A 108 22.70 -11.17 -0.27
CA ARG A 108 23.37 -11.53 1.00
C ARG A 108 22.58 -12.56 1.81
N VAL A 109 22.68 -13.82 1.42
CA VAL A 109 21.93 -14.95 2.03
C VAL A 109 22.55 -15.55 3.30
N GLY A 110 23.53 -14.91 3.94
CA GLY A 110 24.27 -15.52 5.05
C GLY A 110 23.51 -15.63 6.38
N SER A 111 22.34 -15.00 6.48
CA SER A 111 21.46 -14.97 7.66
C SER A 111 20.21 -14.17 7.33
N ARG A 112 19.13 -14.34 8.10
CA ARG A 112 17.94 -13.46 8.10
C ARG A 112 18.29 -11.97 8.02
N LYS A 113 19.07 -11.47 8.99
CA LYS A 113 19.49 -10.06 9.08
C LYS A 113 20.15 -9.55 7.79
N LYS A 114 21.17 -10.26 7.31
CA LYS A 114 21.89 -9.88 6.09
C LYS A 114 20.97 -9.84 4.86
N LEU A 115 20.02 -10.77 4.74
CA LEU A 115 19.10 -10.83 3.62
C LEU A 115 18.06 -9.70 3.70
N SER A 116 17.44 -9.49 4.86
CA SER A 116 16.46 -8.42 5.08
C SER A 116 17.06 -7.03 4.90
N GLU A 117 18.26 -6.79 5.42
CA GLU A 117 18.98 -5.51 5.23
C GLU A 117 19.34 -5.29 3.77
N TRP A 118 19.87 -6.31 3.08
CA TRP A 118 20.17 -6.23 1.66
C TRP A 118 18.92 -5.86 0.86
N LEU A 119 17.80 -6.57 1.08
CA LEU A 119 16.56 -6.32 0.36
C LEU A 119 15.99 -4.92 0.65
N CYS A 120 16.10 -4.44 1.89
CA CYS A 120 15.72 -3.07 2.25
C CYS A 120 16.55 -2.03 1.48
N GLN A 121 17.86 -2.21 1.39
CA GLN A 121 18.75 -1.31 0.65
C GLN A 121 18.38 -1.27 -0.84
N ARG A 122 18.12 -2.43 -1.46
CA ARG A 122 17.65 -2.53 -2.85
C ARG A 122 16.31 -1.84 -3.06
N HIS A 123 15.36 -2.01 -2.12
CA HIS A 123 14.07 -1.31 -2.17
C HIS A 123 14.26 0.21 -2.05
N ASN A 124 15.19 0.67 -1.22
CA ASN A 124 15.50 2.10 -1.09
C ASN A 124 16.13 2.69 -2.36
N GLU A 125 16.93 1.95 -3.11
CA GLU A 125 17.40 2.39 -4.42
C GLU A 125 16.23 2.68 -5.37
N VAL A 126 15.22 1.81 -5.38
CA VAL A 126 13.98 2.03 -6.16
C VAL A 126 13.21 3.23 -5.63
N ASN A 127 13.11 3.40 -4.31
CA ASN A 127 12.46 4.57 -3.71
C ASN A 127 13.11 5.88 -4.19
N VAL A 128 14.44 5.98 -4.11
CA VAL A 128 15.20 7.16 -4.57
C VAL A 128 14.97 7.41 -6.06
N LYS A 129 15.04 6.38 -6.91
CA LYS A 129 14.77 6.50 -8.37
C LYS A 129 13.35 7.04 -8.66
N LEU A 130 12.38 6.72 -7.81
CA LEU A 130 10.99 7.15 -7.94
C LEU A 130 10.68 8.43 -7.14
N GLY A 131 11.69 9.13 -6.60
CA GLY A 131 11.52 10.35 -5.82
C GLY A 131 10.77 10.14 -4.49
N LYS A 132 10.86 8.95 -3.91
CA LYS A 132 10.26 8.59 -2.61
C LYS A 132 11.31 8.68 -1.51
N GLU A 133 10.83 8.87 -0.28
CA GLU A 133 11.67 8.77 0.92
C GLU A 133 12.25 7.37 1.08
N THR A 134 13.45 7.30 1.64
CA THR A 134 14.06 6.04 2.04
C THR A 134 13.45 5.52 3.33
N PHE A 135 13.24 4.21 3.41
CA PHE A 135 12.86 3.52 4.63
C PHE A 135 14.07 3.27 5.52
N ASP A 136 13.94 3.45 6.84
CA ASP A 136 14.99 3.10 7.79
C ASP A 136 15.15 1.58 7.91
N CYS A 137 16.21 1.02 7.32
CA CYS A 137 16.43 -0.42 7.33
C CYS A 137 16.65 -1.03 8.72
N THR A 138 16.90 -0.23 9.77
CA THR A 138 16.92 -0.74 11.14
C THR A 138 15.54 -1.18 11.62
N LYS A 139 14.47 -0.68 10.97
CA LYS A 139 13.07 -0.98 11.26
C LYS A 139 12.49 -2.12 10.41
N VAL A 140 13.32 -2.83 9.64
CA VAL A 140 12.85 -3.87 8.70
C VAL A 140 12.08 -5.00 9.41
N PHE A 141 12.51 -5.41 10.61
CA PHE A 141 11.83 -6.46 11.36
C PHE A 141 10.56 -5.98 12.06
N GLU A 142 10.54 -4.75 12.59
CA GLU A 142 9.31 -4.12 13.10
C GLU A 142 8.25 -4.06 12.00
N ARG A 143 8.64 -3.76 10.75
CA ARG A 143 7.69 -3.66 9.64
C ARG A 143 7.22 -5.00 9.09
N TRP A 144 8.09 -6.00 9.03
CA TRP A 144 7.84 -7.22 8.24
C TRP A 144 7.81 -8.54 9.05
N LEU A 145 8.05 -8.48 10.36
CA LEU A 145 8.05 -9.66 11.24
C LEU A 145 7.32 -9.42 12.55
N ASP A 146 7.82 -8.48 13.36
CA ASP A 146 7.47 -8.40 14.78
C ASP A 146 6.30 -7.43 15.05
N GLY A 147 6.12 -6.44 14.19
CA GLY A 147 5.25 -5.30 14.46
C GLY A 147 5.98 -4.17 15.22
N PRO A 148 5.41 -2.95 15.25
CA PRO A 148 5.96 -1.85 16.04
C PRO A 148 5.88 -2.12 17.55
N ALA A 149 6.87 -1.64 18.30
CA ALA A 149 6.98 -1.87 19.75
C ALA A 149 5.81 -1.31 20.59
N ASP A 150 4.98 -0.41 20.04
CA ASP A 150 3.81 0.14 20.73
C ASP A 150 2.54 -0.73 20.62
N GLY A 151 2.66 -1.93 20.04
CA GLY A 151 1.60 -2.95 20.07
C GLY A 151 0.38 -2.60 19.22
N ARG A 152 0.43 -1.55 18.38
CA ARG A 152 -0.70 -1.18 17.50
C ARG A 152 -1.04 -2.25 16.46
N CYS A 153 -0.14 -3.22 16.25
CA CYS A 153 -0.32 -4.37 15.36
C CYS A 153 -0.62 -5.67 16.13
N ASP A 154 -0.70 -5.63 17.46
CA ASP A 154 -1.00 -6.82 18.26
C ASP A 154 -2.46 -7.24 18.05
N ALA A 155 -2.69 -8.55 17.99
CA ALA A 155 -4.05 -9.08 17.98
C ALA A 155 -4.78 -8.69 19.29
N PRO A 156 -6.07 -8.32 19.24
CA PRO A 156 -6.84 -8.09 20.45
C PRO A 156 -6.76 -9.33 21.34
N LYS A 157 -6.28 -9.18 22.59
CA LYS A 157 -6.22 -10.29 23.55
C LYS A 157 -7.65 -10.81 23.74
N LYS A 158 -7.94 -12.02 23.26
CA LYS A 158 -9.21 -12.70 23.55
C LYS A 158 -9.29 -12.84 25.07
N LYS A 159 -10.33 -12.27 25.70
CA LYS A 159 -10.62 -12.53 27.11
C LYS A 159 -10.94 -14.02 27.23
N ALA A 160 -10.18 -14.72 28.07
CA ALA A 160 -10.43 -16.11 28.44
C ALA A 160 -11.74 -16.23 29.22
#